data_AF-A0A094J5C4-F1
#
_entry.id   AF-A0A094J5C4-F1
#
_cell.length_a   1.000
_cell.length_b   1.000
_cell.length_c   1.000
_cell.angle_alpha   90.00
_cell.angle_beta   90.00
_cell.angle_gamma   90.00
#
_symmetry.space_group_name_H-M   'P 1'
#
loop_
_entity.id
_entity.type
_entity.pdbx_description
1 polymer ?
#
loop_
_entity_poly.entity_id
_entity_poly.type
_entity_poly.pdbx_seq_one_letter_code
_entity_poly.pdbx_strand_id
1 'polypeptide(L)' 'MDESYRARTFSAHGSFENSFNIVQSSSWLEWVHAESQGYYQGNDIIHYSVITDADCIDVLSEFEPEVDIFE' A
#
# COMPACT_ATOMS: atom_id res chain seq x y z
N MET A 1 9.79 -0.31 10.38
CA MET A 1 10.38 0.00 9.05
C MET A 1 9.76 1.32 8.64
N ASP A 2 10.58 2.35 8.42
CA ASP A 2 10.12 3.73 8.30
C ASP A 2 9.73 4.04 6.83
N GLU A 3 8.63 4.77 6.60
CA GLU A 3 8.17 5.16 5.26
C GLU A 3 9.25 5.93 4.49
N SER A 4 10.04 6.74 5.20
CA SER A 4 11.19 7.47 4.64
C SER A 4 12.29 6.55 4.10
N TYR A 5 12.44 5.36 4.69
CA TYR A 5 13.41 4.36 4.22
C TYR A 5 12.96 3.71 2.93
N ARG A 6 11.64 3.49 2.76
CA ARG A 6 11.05 3.01 1.50
C ARG A 6 11.25 4.09 0.44
N ALA A 7 10.76 5.31 0.61
CA ALA A 7 10.94 6.38 -0.40
C ALA A 7 12.40 6.56 -0.88
N ARG A 8 13.38 6.53 0.03
CA ARG A 8 14.82 6.64 -0.30
C ARG A 8 15.41 5.43 -1.02
N THR A 9 15.00 4.22 -0.63
CA THR A 9 15.47 3.00 -1.30
C THR A 9 14.92 2.92 -2.72
N PHE A 10 13.69 3.40 -2.93
CA PHE A 10 12.96 3.37 -4.18
C PHE A 10 13.46 4.42 -5.18
N SER A 11 13.84 5.63 -4.73
CA SER A 11 14.47 6.63 -5.61
C SER A 11 15.87 6.22 -6.09
N ALA A 12 16.61 5.46 -5.28
CA ALA A 12 17.96 5.00 -5.61
C ALA A 12 18.01 3.89 -6.68
N HIS A 13 16.91 3.15 -6.91
CA HIS A 13 16.89 1.97 -7.78
C HIS A 13 16.26 2.19 -9.16
N GLY A 14 15.81 3.40 -9.48
CA GLY A 14 15.40 3.76 -10.83
C GLY A 14 14.03 3.23 -11.24
N SER A 15 13.04 4.11 -11.12
CA SER A 15 11.83 4.20 -11.93
C SER A 15 10.67 3.26 -11.61
N PHE A 16 9.76 3.79 -10.78
CA PHE A 16 8.33 3.53 -10.77
C PHE A 16 7.60 4.82 -10.36
N GLU A 17 7.91 5.93 -11.06
CA GLU A 17 7.18 7.19 -10.87
C GLU A 17 5.70 6.92 -11.19
N ASN A 18 4.81 7.15 -10.22
CA ASN A 18 3.37 6.89 -10.34
C ASN A 18 3.03 5.40 -10.57
N SER A 19 3.46 4.52 -9.65
CA SER A 19 3.11 3.09 -9.71
C SER A 19 2.04 2.68 -8.71
N PHE A 20 1.27 1.68 -9.12
CA PHE A 20 0.24 1.04 -8.32
C PHE A 20 0.59 -0.45 -8.16
N ASN A 21 0.77 -0.89 -6.91
CA ASN A 21 1.25 -2.24 -6.62
C ASN A 21 0.37 -2.95 -5.57
N ILE A 22 0.16 -4.25 -5.75
CA ILE A 22 -0.45 -5.11 -4.73
C ILE A 22 0.67 -5.68 -3.85
N VAL A 23 0.63 -5.38 -2.56
CA VAL A 23 1.64 -5.81 -1.59
C VAL A 23 1.30 -7.21 -1.07
N GLN A 24 2.14 -8.18 -1.45
CA GLN A 24 2.05 -9.55 -0.94
C GLN A 24 2.69 -9.64 0.46
N SER A 25 2.10 -10.46 1.35
CA SER A 25 2.62 -10.72 2.71
C SER A 25 2.79 -9.46 3.57
N SER A 26 1.74 -8.64 3.65
CA SER A 26 1.75 -7.39 4.42
C SER A 26 1.55 -7.61 5.92
N SER A 27 2.47 -7.12 6.75
CA SER A 27 2.28 -7.07 8.22
C SER A 27 1.13 -6.15 8.64
N TRP A 28 0.67 -5.27 7.74
CA TRP A 28 -0.46 -4.38 7.99
C TRP A 28 -1.79 -5.13 7.89
N LEU A 29 -1.86 -6.17 7.05
CA LEU A 29 -3.03 -7.05 7.02
C LEU A 29 -3.13 -7.84 8.32
N GLU A 30 -2.01 -8.38 8.81
CA GLU A 30 -1.98 -9.05 10.12
C GLU A 30 -2.43 -8.11 11.25
N TRP A 31 -1.92 -6.87 11.23
CA TRP A 31 -2.32 -5.84 12.19
C TRP A 31 -3.81 -5.49 12.08
N VAL A 32 -4.35 -5.27 10.88
CA VAL A 32 -5.77 -4.90 10.71
C VAL A 32 -6.69 -6.04 11.13
N HIS A 33 -6.33 -7.29 10.85
CA HIS A 33 -7.09 -8.45 11.31
C HIS A 33 -7.05 -8.60 12.83
N ALA A 34 -5.91 -8.32 13.47
CA ALA A 34 -5.77 -8.35 14.92
C ALA A 34 -6.58 -7.23 15.59
N GLU A 35 -6.43 -5.99 15.14
CA GLU A 35 -7.08 -4.82 15.75
C GLU A 35 -8.59 -4.77 15.48
N SER A 36 -9.03 -5.26 14.32
CA SER A 36 -10.45 -5.35 13.99
C SER A 36 -11.19 -6.44 14.77
N GLN A 37 -10.49 -7.22 15.61
CA GLN A 37 -11.05 -8.33 16.40
C GLN A 37 -11.85 -9.32 15.55
N GLY A 38 -11.42 -9.51 14.29
CA GLY A 38 -12.09 -10.39 13.35
C GLY A 38 -13.32 -9.79 12.66
N TYR A 39 -13.59 -8.49 12.74
CA TYR A 39 -14.67 -7.85 11.98
C TYR A 39 -14.52 -8.08 10.46
N TYR A 40 -13.28 -8.06 9.97
CA TYR A 40 -12.95 -8.37 8.58
C TYR A 40 -12.55 -9.85 8.35
N GLN A 41 -12.81 -10.76 9.31
CA GLN A 41 -12.57 -12.19 9.08
C GLN A 41 -13.55 -12.70 8.02
N GLY A 42 -13.03 -12.96 6.81
CA GLY A 42 -13.80 -13.44 5.66
C GLY A 42 -13.90 -12.43 4.52
N ASN A 43 -13.51 -11.17 4.75
CA ASN A 43 -13.38 -10.17 3.69
C ASN A 43 -11.96 -10.29 3.10
N ASP A 44 -11.86 -10.19 1.78
CA ASP A 44 -10.58 -10.23 1.07
C ASP A 44 -9.96 -8.83 1.08
N ILE A 45 -9.45 -8.42 2.24
CA ILE A 45 -8.77 -7.12 2.39
C ILE A 45 -7.41 -7.23 1.71
N ILE A 46 -7.18 -6.39 0.71
CA ILE A 46 -5.95 -6.33 -0.06
C ILE A 46 -5.16 -5.08 0.34
N HIS A 47 -3.84 -5.22 0.42
CA HIS A 47 -2.93 -4.09 0.62
C HIS A 47 -2.44 -3.58 -0.74
N TYR A 48 -2.79 -2.33 -1.05
CA TYR A 48 -2.33 -1.59 -2.20
C TYR A 48 -1.29 -0.56 -1.79
N SER A 49 -0.23 -0.40 -2.57
CA SER A 49 0.79 0.62 -2.37
C SER A 49 0.88 1.47 -3.62
N VAL A 50 0.58 2.76 -3.46
CA VAL A 50 0.62 3.77 -4.51
C VAL A 50 1.86 4.62 -4.29
N ILE A 51 2.74 4.67 -5.29
CA ILE A 51 4.00 5.41 -5.20
C ILE A 51 3.95 6.52 -6.24
N THR A 52 3.96 7.76 -5.76
CA THR A 52 4.05 8.97 -6.57
C THR A 52 5.46 9.56 -6.44
N ASP A 53 5.75 10.60 -7.23
CA ASP A 53 6.97 11.38 -7.09
C ASP A 53 7.05 12.12 -5.74
N ALA A 54 5.89 12.49 -5.20
CA ALA A 54 5.76 13.24 -3.95
C ALA A 54 5.67 12.36 -2.70
N ASP A 55 5.02 11.19 -2.81
CA ASP A 55 4.62 10.41 -1.63
C ASP A 55 4.39 8.91 -1.91
N CYS A 56 4.37 8.11 -0.84
CA CYS A 56 4.01 6.70 -0.82
C CYS A 56 2.74 6.51 0.03
N ILE A 57 1.68 6.02 -0.58
CA ILE A 57 0.38 5.83 0.06
C ILE A 57 0.08 4.33 0.13
N ASP A 58 -0.07 3.81 1.34
CA ASP A 58 -0.46 2.43 1.60
C ASP A 58 -1.98 2.39 1.94
N VAL A 59 -2.75 1.58 1.21
CA VAL A 59 -4.22 1.47 1.33
C VAL A 59 -4.62 0.02 1.60
N LEU A 60 -5.37 -0.22 2.67
CA LEU A 60 -6.01 -1.52 2.94
C LEU A 60 -7.48 -1.44 2.53
N SER A 61 -7.88 -2.21 1.53
CA SER A 61 -9.25 -2.16 0.99
C SER A 61 -9.69 -3.52 0.47
N GLU A 62 -10.98 -3.82 0.64
CA GLU A 62 -11.65 -4.95 -0.03
C GLU A 62 -11.84 -4.67 -1.54
N PHE A 63 -11.96 -3.39 -1.90
CA PHE A 63 -12.20 -2.95 -3.27
C PHE A 63 -10.91 -2.39 -3.87
N GLU A 64 -10.68 -2.66 -5.17
CA GLU A 64 -9.61 -2.04 -5.92
C GLU A 64 -9.84 -0.52 -5.98
N PRO A 65 -8.89 0.32 -5.51
CA PRO A 65 -9.03 1.76 -5.56
C PRO A 65 -8.88 2.29 -6.99
N GLU A 66 -9.69 3.29 -7.35
CA GLU A 66 -9.53 4.05 -8.59
C GLU A 66 -8.42 5.09 -8.41
N VAL A 67 -7.43 5.09 -9.32
CA VAL A 67 -6.30 6.02 -9.31
C VAL A 67 -6.36 6.90 -10.56
N ASP A 68 -6.70 8.18 -10.37
CA ASP A 68 -6.69 9.19 -11.42
C ASP A 68 -5.43 10.05 -11.35
N ILE A 69 -4.73 10.18 -12.48
CA ILE A 69 -3.57 11.06 -12.64
C ILE A 69 -4.04 12.33 -13.33
N PHE A 70 -3.96 13.47 -12.66
CA PHE A 70 -4.27 14.78 -13.25
C PHE A 70 -2.97 15.40 -13.80
N GLU A 71 -2.92 15.61 -15.12
CA GLU A 71 -1.81 16.29 -15.82
C GLU A 71 -1.80 17.82 -15.61
#